data_AF-A0A501QNJ4-F1
#
_entry.id   AF-A0A501QNJ4-F1
#
_cell.length_a   1.000
_cell.length_b   1.000
_cell.length_c   1.000
_cell.angle_alpha   90.00
_cell.angle_beta   90.00
_cell.angle_gamma   90.00
#
_symmetry.space_group_name_H-M   'P 1'
#
loop_
_entity.id
_entity.type
_entity.pdbx_description
1 polymer ?
#
loop_
_entity_poly.entity_id
_entity_poly.type
_entity_poly.pdbx_seq_one_letter_code
_entity_poly.pdbx_strand_id
1 'polypeptide(L)'
;MIRFLKNIIFIIFLSVNYIYSQNKKIEDMDIKNLNYSEGNKLIKDFNFKQIHYNPNDKEHIYYISTDKRFLIYFKFINDFTLYNSIDDYERAMNALSEKKTIINFDSFHDKIEERIFFLNKFLGTNISSLDKLDNLNAFDKAIKDFGIEKIDFNTLFMNFFSYYYVVIRNELNYENFEIQLHDDDYEVFVFSDEKDKREILSNFQKMITDPDEEINFHLRAKIIIKPFIISTGNRR
;
A
#
# COMPACT_ATOMS: atom_id res chain seq x y z
N MET A 1 6.70 -34.87 41.79
CA MET A 1 5.34 -34.29 41.75
C MET A 1 5.34 -32.75 41.79
N ILE A 2 5.92 -32.10 42.80
CA ILE A 2 5.87 -30.63 42.98
C ILE A 2 6.52 -29.83 41.82
N ARG A 3 7.65 -30.30 41.26
CA ARG A 3 8.30 -29.67 40.09
C ARG A 3 7.47 -29.77 38.80
N PHE A 4 6.76 -30.88 38.62
CA PHE A 4 5.92 -31.10 37.43
C PHE A 4 4.70 -30.18 37.45
N LEU A 5 4.08 -30.02 38.63
CA LEU A 5 2.95 -29.10 38.83
C LEU A 5 3.36 -27.63 38.64
N LYS A 6 4.56 -27.23 39.10
CA LYS A 6 5.11 -25.89 38.86
C LYS A 6 5.34 -25.59 37.38
N ASN A 7 5.85 -26.56 36.62
CA ASN A 7 6.06 -26.41 35.18
C ASN A 7 4.73 -26.31 34.41
N ILE A 8 3.70 -27.05 34.81
CA ILE A 8 2.36 -26.95 34.20
C ILE A 8 1.75 -25.56 34.47
N ILE A 9 1.84 -25.05 35.70
CA ILE A 9 1.33 -23.70 36.04
C ILE A 9 2.11 -22.62 35.27
N PHE A 10 3.43 -22.76 35.12
CA PHE A 10 4.25 -21.82 34.36
C PHE A 10 3.93 -21.84 32.86
N ILE A 11 3.67 -23.02 32.28
CA ILE A 11 3.23 -23.16 30.88
C ILE A 11 1.83 -22.56 30.69
N ILE A 12 0.91 -22.75 31.64
CA ILE A 12 -0.42 -22.11 31.62
C ILE A 12 -0.27 -20.58 31.73
N PHE A 13 0.60 -20.07 32.60
CA PHE A 13 0.82 -18.62 32.73
C PHE A 13 1.46 -18.02 31.47
N LEU A 14 2.42 -18.72 30.85
CA LEU A 14 3.03 -18.30 29.58
C LEU A 14 2.05 -18.37 28.42
N SER A 15 1.20 -19.39 28.34
CA SER A 15 0.19 -19.51 27.29
C SER A 15 -0.95 -18.51 27.45
N VAL A 16 -1.38 -18.18 28.68
CA VAL A 16 -2.36 -17.11 28.93
C VAL A 16 -1.76 -15.74 28.60
N ASN A 17 -0.49 -15.47 28.93
CA ASN A 17 0.17 -14.21 28.53
C ASN A 17 0.45 -14.14 27.02
N TYR A 18 0.76 -15.27 26.38
CA TYR A 18 0.95 -15.35 24.94
C TYR A 18 -0.37 -15.15 24.18
N ILE A 19 -1.47 -15.77 24.63
CA ILE A 19 -2.80 -15.57 24.06
C ILE A 19 -3.30 -14.14 24.34
N TYR A 20 -3.04 -13.57 25.52
CA TYR A 20 -3.38 -12.18 25.83
C TYR A 20 -2.55 -11.18 24.99
N SER A 21 -1.26 -11.46 24.77
CA SER A 21 -0.37 -10.66 23.90
C SER A 21 -0.76 -10.77 22.42
N GLN A 22 -1.13 -11.96 21.95
CA GLN A 22 -1.62 -12.21 20.59
C GLN A 22 -2.99 -11.57 20.37
N ASN A 23 -3.93 -11.71 21.31
CA ASN A 23 -5.23 -11.05 21.22
C ASN A 23 -5.09 -9.52 21.29
N LYS A 24 -4.17 -8.98 22.09
CA LYS A 24 -3.89 -7.54 22.14
C LYS A 24 -3.23 -7.03 20.84
N LYS A 25 -2.37 -7.83 20.21
CA LYS A 25 -1.81 -7.54 18.87
C LYS A 25 -2.82 -7.67 17.74
N ILE A 26 -3.85 -8.50 17.89
CA ILE A 26 -4.93 -8.68 16.92
C ILE A 26 -6.05 -7.65 17.13
N GLU A 27 -6.25 -7.14 18.36
CA GLU A 27 -7.10 -5.98 18.67
C GLU A 27 -6.50 -4.63 18.20
N ASP A 28 -5.20 -4.59 17.86
CA ASP A 28 -4.47 -3.35 17.57
C ASP A 28 -4.60 -2.84 16.10
N MET A 29 -5.38 -3.48 15.22
CA MET A 29 -5.63 -2.95 13.86
C MET A 29 -7.07 -3.15 13.38
N ASP A 30 -8.01 -2.46 14.01
CA ASP A 30 -9.41 -2.42 13.57
C ASP A 30 -9.63 -1.28 12.53
N ILE A 31 -8.78 -1.28 11.50
CA ILE A 31 -8.85 -0.32 10.38
C ILE A 31 -9.62 -0.98 9.25
N LYS A 32 -10.71 -0.37 8.79
CA LYS A 32 -11.52 -0.91 7.69
C LYS A 32 -11.62 0.07 6.52
N ASN A 33 -11.20 -0.38 5.34
CA ASN A 33 -11.44 0.34 4.09
C ASN A 33 -12.86 0.03 3.60
N LEU A 34 -13.53 1.04 3.09
CA LEU A 34 -14.92 0.99 2.64
C LEU A 34 -15.00 1.71 1.30
N ASN A 35 -15.74 1.15 0.34
CA ASN A 35 -16.04 1.88 -0.89
C ASN A 35 -17.02 3.03 -0.64
N TYR A 36 -17.21 3.88 -1.65
CA TYR A 36 -18.11 5.04 -1.57
C TYR A 36 -19.50 4.71 -1.01
N SER A 37 -20.12 3.62 -1.47
CA SER A 37 -21.47 3.23 -1.08
C SER A 37 -21.53 2.79 0.38
N GLU A 38 -20.55 1.98 0.81
CA GLU A 38 -20.44 1.48 2.17
C GLU A 38 -20.19 2.62 3.17
N GLY A 39 -19.26 3.52 2.87
CA GLY A 39 -18.96 4.67 3.73
C GLY A 39 -20.15 5.62 3.87
N ASN A 40 -20.85 5.93 2.78
CA ASN A 40 -22.05 6.77 2.83
C ASN A 40 -23.20 6.12 3.60
N LYS A 41 -23.37 4.80 3.50
CA LYS A 41 -24.34 4.06 4.30
C LYS A 41 -23.96 4.14 5.79
N LEU A 42 -22.69 3.93 6.10
CA LEU A 42 -22.16 3.98 7.47
C LEU A 42 -22.35 5.37 8.10
N ILE A 43 -22.17 6.44 7.33
CA ILE A 43 -22.43 7.81 7.78
C ILE A 43 -23.88 8.00 8.24
N LYS A 44 -24.84 7.46 7.47
CA LYS A 44 -26.27 7.56 7.78
C LYS A 44 -26.65 6.70 8.98
N ASP A 45 -26.22 5.44 8.98
CA ASP A 45 -26.63 4.44 9.97
C ASP A 45 -26.09 4.73 11.37
N PHE A 46 -24.89 5.34 11.46
CA PHE A 46 -24.18 5.61 12.73
C PHE A 46 -24.02 7.11 13.04
N ASN A 47 -24.72 7.97 12.31
CA ASN A 47 -24.80 9.41 12.54
C ASN A 47 -23.42 10.10 12.64
N PHE A 48 -22.55 9.78 11.69
CA PHE A 48 -21.25 10.44 11.58
C PHE A 48 -21.42 11.91 11.22
N LYS A 49 -20.70 12.78 11.94
CA LYS A 49 -20.67 14.22 11.69
C LYS A 49 -19.31 14.61 11.17
N GLN A 50 -19.29 15.43 10.12
CA GLN A 50 -18.06 15.99 9.60
C GLN A 50 -17.39 16.88 10.66
N ILE A 51 -16.09 16.74 10.81
CA ILE A 51 -15.27 17.53 11.73
C ILE A 51 -14.13 18.23 10.98
N HIS A 52 -13.66 19.33 11.56
CA HIS A 52 -12.48 20.01 11.07
C HIS A 52 -11.26 19.49 11.83
N TYR A 53 -10.63 18.45 11.28
CA TYR A 53 -9.49 17.78 11.91
C TYR A 53 -8.15 18.42 11.52
N ASN A 54 -7.91 18.63 10.23
CA ASN A 54 -6.69 19.28 9.73
C ASN A 54 -7.04 20.43 8.76
N PRO A 55 -6.73 21.70 9.10
CA PRO A 55 -7.05 22.86 8.26
C PRO A 55 -6.27 22.93 6.94
N ASN A 56 -5.11 22.27 6.87
CA ASN A 56 -4.27 22.26 5.68
C ASN A 56 -4.57 21.07 4.75
N ASP A 57 -5.37 20.12 5.21
CA ASP A 57 -5.73 18.95 4.42
C ASP A 57 -6.88 19.27 3.45
N LYS A 58 -6.55 19.28 2.16
CA LYS A 58 -7.52 19.51 1.08
C LYS A 58 -8.04 18.21 0.47
N GLU A 59 -7.44 17.09 0.81
CA GLU A 59 -7.59 15.80 0.14
C GLU A 59 -8.61 14.92 0.84
N HIS A 60 -8.75 15.10 2.16
CA HIS A 60 -9.61 14.30 3.00
C HIS A 60 -10.83 15.08 3.52
N ILE A 61 -11.88 14.35 3.87
CA ILE A 61 -12.95 14.84 4.75
C ILE A 61 -13.02 13.91 5.94
N TYR A 62 -13.04 14.48 7.14
CA TYR A 62 -13.02 13.71 8.38
C TYR A 62 -14.38 13.72 9.03
N TYR A 63 -14.78 12.58 9.59
CA TYR A 63 -16.04 12.43 10.29
C TYR A 63 -15.83 11.72 11.63
N ILE A 64 -16.67 12.06 12.61
CA ILE A 64 -16.73 11.38 13.90
C ILE A 64 -18.17 10.94 14.19
N SER A 65 -18.35 9.71 14.68
CA SER A 65 -19.64 9.22 15.15
C SER A 65 -19.87 9.55 16.63
N THR A 66 -21.08 9.28 17.11
CA THR A 66 -21.42 9.44 18.54
C THR A 66 -20.65 8.49 19.45
N ASP A 67 -20.28 7.30 18.96
CA ASP A 67 -19.43 6.32 19.67
C ASP A 67 -17.93 6.57 19.46
N LYS A 68 -17.56 7.77 18.96
CA LYS A 68 -16.18 8.24 18.76
C LYS A 68 -15.36 7.51 17.69
N ARG A 69 -15.99 6.69 16.83
CA ARG A 69 -15.32 6.14 15.65
C ARG A 69 -14.94 7.27 14.71
N PHE A 70 -13.82 7.08 14.02
CA PHE A 70 -13.24 8.10 13.14
C PHE A 70 -13.21 7.59 11.71
N LEU A 71 -13.85 8.34 10.81
CA LEU A 71 -13.99 7.95 9.42
C LEU A 71 -13.35 9.03 8.54
N ILE A 72 -12.47 8.61 7.63
CA ILE A 72 -11.77 9.49 6.71
C ILE A 72 -12.27 9.19 5.30
N TYR A 73 -12.79 10.20 4.62
CA TYR A 73 -13.13 10.13 3.20
C TYR A 73 -11.99 10.66 2.36
N PHE A 74 -11.55 9.88 1.39
CA PHE A 74 -10.51 10.24 0.45
C PHE A 74 -11.19 10.78 -0.82
N LYS A 75 -11.20 12.10 -0.99
CA LYS A 75 -11.96 12.76 -2.08
C LYS A 75 -11.54 12.30 -3.47
N PHE A 76 -10.29 11.85 -3.61
CA PHE A 76 -9.71 11.51 -4.90
C PHE A 76 -10.00 10.08 -5.36
N ILE A 77 -10.01 9.11 -4.44
CA ILE A 77 -10.30 7.70 -4.78
C ILE A 77 -11.75 7.31 -4.52
N ASN A 78 -12.54 8.23 -3.95
CA ASN A 78 -13.94 8.02 -3.54
C ASN A 78 -14.14 6.89 -2.53
N ASP A 79 -13.12 6.59 -1.72
CA ASP A 79 -13.18 5.56 -0.68
C ASP A 79 -13.11 6.17 0.71
N PHE A 80 -13.40 5.35 1.72
CA PHE A 80 -13.33 5.71 3.12
C PHE A 80 -12.43 4.74 3.90
N THR A 81 -11.81 5.23 4.96
CA THR A 81 -11.14 4.41 5.96
C THR A 81 -11.73 4.70 7.33
N LEU A 82 -12.19 3.64 8.00
CA LEU A 82 -12.75 3.68 9.35
C LEU A 82 -11.69 3.24 10.36
N TYR A 83 -11.57 4.02 11.42
CA TYR A 83 -10.80 3.75 12.62
C TYR A 83 -11.74 3.69 13.82
N ASN A 84 -11.37 2.90 14.83
CA ASN A 84 -12.12 2.80 16.08
C ASN A 84 -12.16 4.12 16.87
N SER A 85 -11.16 4.98 16.72
CA SER A 85 -11.13 6.32 17.31
C SER A 85 -10.13 7.24 16.62
N ILE A 86 -10.19 8.55 16.95
CA ILE A 86 -9.13 9.51 16.57
C ILE A 86 -7.80 9.08 17.19
N ASP A 87 -7.79 8.62 18.44
CA ASP A 87 -6.59 8.16 19.11
C ASP A 87 -5.99 6.93 18.41
N ASP A 88 -6.83 6.04 17.84
CA ASP A 88 -6.36 4.91 17.02
C ASP A 88 -5.76 5.35 15.71
N TYR A 89 -6.36 6.35 15.05
CA TYR A 89 -5.78 6.98 13.88
C TYR A 89 -4.44 7.64 14.22
N GLU A 90 -4.35 8.44 15.28
CA GLU A 90 -3.10 9.09 15.70
C GLU A 90 -2.05 8.07 16.14
N ARG A 91 -2.45 7.00 16.83
CA ARG A 91 -1.57 5.87 17.14
C ARG A 91 -1.13 5.15 15.88
N ALA A 92 -2.00 4.87 14.92
CA ALA A 92 -1.61 4.30 13.63
C ALA A 92 -0.68 5.23 12.84
N MET A 93 -0.85 6.55 12.99
CA MET A 93 0.01 7.57 12.39
C MET A 93 1.33 7.80 13.16
N ASN A 94 1.43 7.35 14.41
CA ASN A 94 2.62 7.53 15.26
C ASN A 94 3.40 6.21 15.47
N ALA A 95 2.74 5.06 15.42
CA ALA A 95 3.31 3.70 15.56
C ALA A 95 4.01 3.22 14.27
N LEU A 96 4.34 4.15 13.38
CA LEU A 96 4.73 3.92 12.01
C LEU A 96 6.15 3.39 11.86
N SER A 97 6.30 2.12 12.21
CA SER A 97 7.21 1.19 11.54
C SER A 97 6.47 0.27 10.56
N GLU A 98 5.14 0.17 10.62
CA GLU A 98 4.34 -0.70 9.73
C GLU A 98 3.04 -0.01 9.26
N LYS A 99 3.13 0.92 8.31
CA LYS A 99 1.93 1.37 7.57
C LYS A 99 1.54 0.23 6.63
N LYS A 100 0.32 -0.29 6.74
CA LYS A 100 -0.21 -1.20 5.71
C LYS A 100 -0.47 -0.41 4.43
N THR A 101 0.11 -0.87 3.35
CA THR A 101 -0.07 -0.32 2.01
C THR A 101 -1.53 -0.50 1.55
N ILE A 102 -2.15 0.56 1.02
CA ILE A 102 -3.51 0.49 0.48
C ILE A 102 -3.43 -0.04 -0.95
N ILE A 103 -3.87 -1.27 -1.15
CA ILE A 103 -3.90 -1.95 -2.45
C ILE A 103 -5.35 -2.19 -2.86
N ASN A 104 -5.74 -1.66 -4.01
CA ASN A 104 -7.06 -1.87 -4.59
C ASN A 104 -6.96 -1.94 -6.13
N PHE A 105 -7.21 -3.13 -6.68
CA PHE A 105 -7.18 -3.39 -8.12
C PHE A 105 -8.51 -3.17 -8.83
N ASP A 106 -9.57 -2.79 -8.11
CA ASP A 106 -10.87 -2.49 -8.71
C ASP A 106 -10.73 -1.35 -9.73
N SER A 107 -11.11 -1.65 -10.97
CA SER A 107 -10.97 -0.75 -12.12
C SER A 107 -9.54 -0.21 -12.28
N PHE A 108 -8.52 -1.03 -11.97
CA PHE A 108 -7.12 -0.63 -12.01
C PHE A 108 -6.73 0.02 -13.34
N HIS A 109 -7.04 -0.63 -14.46
CA HIS A 109 -6.71 -0.16 -15.80
C HIS A 109 -7.44 1.13 -16.16
N ASP A 110 -8.72 1.24 -15.81
CA ASP A 110 -9.53 2.42 -16.10
C ASP A 110 -9.03 3.68 -15.38
N LYS A 111 -8.35 3.49 -14.23
CA LYS A 111 -7.84 4.57 -13.38
C LYS A 111 -6.39 4.98 -13.70
N ILE A 112 -5.71 4.34 -14.64
CA ILE A 112 -4.28 4.61 -14.92
C ILE A 112 -4.02 6.07 -15.31
N GLU A 113 -4.76 6.58 -16.30
CA GLU A 113 -4.56 7.95 -16.81
C GLU A 113 -4.83 9.01 -15.73
N GLU A 114 -5.86 8.79 -14.91
CA GLU A 114 -6.18 9.66 -13.77
C GLU A 114 -5.05 9.68 -12.73
N ARG A 115 -4.49 8.50 -12.41
CA ARG A 115 -3.39 8.37 -11.44
C ARG A 115 -2.09 9.01 -11.95
N ILE A 116 -1.79 8.89 -13.24
CA ILE A 116 -0.64 9.58 -13.87
C ILE A 116 -0.85 11.09 -13.82
N PHE A 117 -2.06 11.56 -14.17
CA PHE A 117 -2.39 12.98 -14.08
C PHE A 117 -2.26 13.53 -12.66
N PHE A 118 -2.67 12.76 -11.65
CA PHE A 118 -2.45 13.10 -10.25
C PHE A 118 -0.96 13.25 -9.93
N LEU A 119 -0.13 12.27 -10.30
CA LEU A 119 1.31 12.31 -10.04
C LEU A 119 1.98 13.52 -10.69
N ASN A 120 1.58 13.89 -11.91
CA ASN A 120 2.04 15.11 -12.59
C ASN A 120 1.74 16.37 -11.78
N LYS A 121 0.51 16.49 -11.25
CA LYS A 121 0.14 17.62 -10.39
C LYS A 121 0.86 17.60 -9.05
N PHE A 122 0.99 16.42 -8.45
CA PHE A 122 1.55 16.24 -7.12
C PHE A 122 3.06 16.54 -7.09
N LEU A 123 3.82 15.98 -8.04
CA LEU A 123 5.27 16.12 -8.11
C LEU A 123 5.74 17.26 -9.03
N GLY A 124 4.84 17.89 -9.79
CA GLY A 124 5.21 18.88 -10.80
C GLY A 124 5.96 18.27 -11.99
N THR A 125 5.59 17.06 -12.40
CA THR A 125 6.21 16.30 -13.49
C THR A 125 5.38 16.37 -14.78
N ASN A 126 5.94 15.82 -15.87
CA ASN A 126 5.27 15.62 -17.15
C ASN A 126 5.42 14.15 -17.61
N ILE A 127 5.18 13.21 -16.69
CA ILE A 127 5.17 11.78 -16.99
C ILE A 127 3.93 11.40 -17.81
N SER A 128 4.06 10.39 -18.66
CA SER A 128 3.02 9.95 -19.59
C SER A 128 2.83 8.44 -19.60
N SER A 129 1.69 7.97 -20.12
CA SER A 129 1.44 6.54 -20.30
C SER A 129 2.23 5.90 -21.45
N LEU A 130 3.03 6.69 -22.16
CA LEU A 130 3.95 6.24 -23.22
C LEU A 130 5.41 6.17 -22.74
N ASP A 131 5.66 6.53 -21.48
CA ASP A 131 7.01 6.56 -20.92
C ASP A 131 7.63 5.15 -20.86
N LYS A 132 8.96 5.12 -20.95
CA LYS A 132 9.80 3.91 -20.96
C LYS A 132 10.81 3.94 -19.83
N LEU A 133 11.65 2.91 -19.72
CA LEU A 133 12.59 2.75 -18.60
C LEU A 133 13.41 4.02 -18.32
N ASP A 134 13.95 4.66 -19.36
CA ASP A 134 14.82 5.84 -19.20
C ASP A 134 14.10 7.05 -18.57
N ASN A 135 12.77 7.15 -18.75
CA ASN A 135 11.95 8.22 -18.15
C ASN A 135 11.88 8.13 -16.62
N LEU A 136 12.09 6.93 -16.05
CA LEU A 136 12.07 6.77 -14.59
C LEU A 136 13.20 7.54 -13.91
N ASN A 137 14.32 7.81 -14.58
CA ASN A 137 15.40 8.63 -14.00
C ASN A 137 14.94 10.05 -13.66
N ALA A 138 14.11 10.65 -14.53
CA ALA A 138 13.56 11.98 -14.28
C ALA A 138 12.50 11.93 -13.17
N PHE A 139 11.74 10.84 -13.09
CA PHE A 139 10.74 10.62 -12.05
C PHE A 139 11.37 10.42 -10.66
N ASP A 140 12.41 9.59 -10.56
CA ASP A 140 13.19 9.38 -9.33
C ASP A 140 13.79 10.70 -8.83
N LYS A 141 14.32 11.51 -9.75
CA LYS A 141 14.79 12.86 -9.42
C LYS A 141 13.66 13.73 -8.89
N ALA A 142 12.49 13.74 -9.51
CA ALA A 142 11.35 14.53 -9.07
C ALA A 142 10.86 14.13 -7.67
N ILE A 143 10.82 12.82 -7.37
CA ILE A 143 10.52 12.31 -6.02
C ILE A 143 11.54 12.82 -5.00
N LYS A 144 12.83 12.72 -5.33
CA LYS A 144 13.91 13.19 -4.47
C LYS A 144 13.85 14.70 -4.22
N ASP A 145 13.60 15.48 -5.27
CA ASP A 145 13.49 16.94 -5.20
C ASP A 145 12.24 17.39 -4.43
N PHE A 146 11.12 16.65 -4.55
CA PHE A 146 9.90 16.89 -3.76
C PHE A 146 10.14 16.68 -2.26
N GLY A 147 10.94 15.67 -1.94
CA GLY A 147 11.26 15.23 -0.59
C GLY A 147 10.46 13.99 -0.23
N ILE A 148 11.14 12.83 -0.22
CA ILE A 148 10.56 11.50 0.02
C ILE A 148 9.70 11.48 1.30
N GLU A 149 10.17 12.12 2.37
CA GLU A 149 9.48 12.25 3.67
C GLU A 149 8.09 12.93 3.60
N LYS A 150 7.81 13.68 2.52
CA LYS A 150 6.53 14.35 2.30
C LYS A 150 5.53 13.48 1.54
N ILE A 151 5.95 12.30 1.09
CA ILE A 151 5.13 11.39 0.29
C ILE A 151 4.61 10.28 1.20
N ASP A 152 3.29 10.16 1.31
CA ASP A 152 2.69 8.99 1.93
C ASP A 152 2.56 7.85 0.92
N PHE A 153 3.65 7.10 0.71
CA PHE A 153 3.67 6.03 -0.29
C PHE A 153 2.68 4.89 0.00
N ASN A 154 2.27 4.68 1.25
CA ASN A 154 1.32 3.62 1.57
C ASN A 154 -0.09 3.98 1.14
N THR A 155 -0.47 5.24 1.32
CA THR A 155 -1.76 5.78 0.84
C THR A 155 -1.76 5.98 -0.67
N LEU A 156 -0.63 6.46 -1.22
CA LEU A 156 -0.48 6.76 -2.65
C LEU A 156 0.04 5.56 -3.46
N PHE A 157 0.11 4.37 -2.87
CA PHE A 157 0.76 3.20 -3.45
C PHE A 157 0.25 2.90 -4.86
N MET A 158 -1.07 2.84 -5.04
CA MET A 158 -1.67 2.52 -6.33
C MET A 158 -1.37 3.59 -7.39
N ASN A 159 -1.14 4.85 -7.01
CA ASN A 159 -0.78 5.91 -7.94
C ASN A 159 0.62 5.68 -8.50
N PHE A 160 1.59 5.50 -7.61
CA PHE A 160 2.97 5.21 -7.99
C PHE A 160 3.10 3.86 -8.71
N PHE A 161 2.40 2.84 -8.23
CA PHE A 161 2.37 1.52 -8.86
C PHE A 161 1.79 1.58 -10.28
N SER A 162 0.75 2.39 -10.52
CA SER A 162 0.16 2.53 -11.86
C SER A 162 1.16 3.07 -12.87
N TYR A 163 1.94 4.09 -12.50
CA TYR A 163 2.97 4.61 -13.39
C TYR A 163 4.11 3.60 -13.59
N TYR A 164 4.56 2.96 -12.51
CA TYR A 164 5.57 1.90 -12.56
C TYR A 164 5.16 0.74 -13.48
N TYR A 165 3.92 0.29 -13.37
CA TYR A 165 3.30 -0.73 -14.23
C TYR A 165 3.34 -0.32 -15.71
N VAL A 166 2.94 0.91 -16.05
CA VAL A 166 2.90 1.37 -17.44
C VAL A 166 4.28 1.37 -18.07
N VAL A 167 5.30 1.85 -17.35
CA VAL A 167 6.68 1.86 -17.86
C VAL A 167 7.16 0.43 -18.15
N ILE A 168 6.96 -0.51 -17.23
CA ILE A 168 7.39 -1.90 -17.42
C ILE A 168 6.65 -2.54 -18.60
N ARG A 169 5.33 -2.32 -18.71
CA ARG A 169 4.51 -2.81 -19.83
C ARG A 169 5.07 -2.33 -21.17
N ASN A 170 5.36 -1.03 -21.26
CA ASN A 170 5.85 -0.40 -22.48
C ASN A 170 7.26 -0.88 -22.86
N GLU A 171 8.11 -1.21 -21.88
CA GLU A 171 9.46 -1.71 -22.13
C GLU A 171 9.45 -3.19 -22.57
N LEU A 172 8.60 -4.01 -21.96
CA LEU A 172 8.52 -5.45 -22.22
C LEU A 172 7.60 -5.81 -23.40
N ASN A 173 6.79 -4.87 -23.89
CA ASN A 173 5.77 -5.10 -24.91
C ASN A 173 4.80 -6.24 -24.56
N TYR A 174 4.49 -6.41 -23.27
CA TYR A 174 3.56 -7.43 -22.81
C TYR A 174 2.11 -6.93 -22.95
N GLU A 175 1.27 -7.77 -23.57
CA GLU A 175 -0.14 -7.46 -23.82
C GLU A 175 -1.07 -8.03 -22.74
N ASN A 176 -0.68 -9.14 -22.10
CA ASN A 176 -1.51 -9.82 -21.11
C ASN A 176 -1.01 -9.59 -19.67
N PHE A 177 -1.96 -9.46 -18.75
CA PHE A 177 -1.72 -9.33 -17.32
C PHE A 177 -2.63 -10.29 -16.54
N GLU A 178 -2.13 -10.80 -15.42
CA GLU A 178 -2.90 -11.64 -14.49
C GLU A 178 -2.83 -11.02 -13.08
N ILE A 179 -3.97 -10.91 -12.43
CA ILE A 179 -4.10 -10.56 -11.02
C ILE A 179 -4.58 -11.81 -10.30
N GLN A 180 -3.80 -12.31 -9.34
CA GLN A 180 -4.18 -13.48 -8.53
C GLN A 180 -4.60 -13.03 -7.13
N LEU A 181 -5.76 -13.50 -6.68
CA LEU A 181 -6.36 -13.23 -5.37
C LEU A 181 -6.34 -14.51 -4.54
N HIS A 182 -5.86 -14.44 -3.29
CA HIS A 182 -6.01 -15.53 -2.32
C HIS A 182 -6.60 -14.99 -1.02
N ASP A 183 -7.73 -15.56 -0.59
CA ASP A 183 -8.32 -15.53 0.76
C ASP A 183 -8.12 -14.24 1.59
N ASP A 184 -8.30 -13.07 0.98
CA ASP A 184 -8.25 -11.70 1.53
C ASP A 184 -6.93 -10.90 1.40
N ASP A 185 -5.89 -11.45 0.76
CA ASP A 185 -4.64 -10.73 0.43
C ASP A 185 -4.29 -10.79 -1.08
N TYR A 186 -3.83 -9.65 -1.61
CA TYR A 186 -3.39 -9.49 -3.00
C TYR A 186 -1.91 -9.83 -3.11
N GLU A 187 -1.54 -11.01 -3.61
CA GLU A 187 -0.12 -11.40 -3.58
C GLU A 187 0.64 -11.14 -4.89
N VAL A 188 -0.03 -11.11 -6.06
CA VAL A 188 0.73 -11.21 -7.32
C VAL A 188 0.10 -10.41 -8.46
N PHE A 189 0.86 -9.45 -8.99
CA PHE A 189 0.59 -8.84 -10.30
C PHE A 189 1.63 -9.37 -11.29
N VAL A 190 1.17 -10.09 -12.33
CA VAL A 190 2.03 -10.75 -13.31
C VAL A 190 1.83 -10.16 -14.70
N PHE A 191 2.91 -9.84 -15.39
CA PHE A 191 2.90 -9.73 -16.85
C PHE A 191 3.16 -11.09 -17.51
N SER A 192 2.47 -11.41 -18.61
CA SER A 192 2.71 -12.64 -19.36
C SER A 192 2.69 -12.45 -20.88
N ASP A 193 3.54 -13.18 -21.59
CA ASP A 193 3.50 -13.38 -23.05
C ASP A 193 3.35 -14.86 -23.43
N GLU A 194 2.40 -15.57 -22.82
CA GLU A 194 2.16 -17.02 -22.98
C GLU A 194 3.33 -17.95 -22.55
N LYS A 195 4.60 -17.50 -22.63
CA LYS A 195 5.82 -18.27 -22.35
C LYS A 195 6.56 -17.76 -21.12
N ASP A 196 6.65 -16.46 -20.94
CA ASP A 196 7.26 -15.84 -19.78
C ASP A 196 6.17 -15.25 -18.87
N LYS A 197 6.46 -15.26 -17.56
CA LYS A 197 5.66 -14.63 -16.51
C LYS A 197 6.58 -13.83 -15.59
N ARG A 198 6.23 -12.57 -15.31
CA ARG A 198 7.01 -11.70 -14.42
C ARG A 198 6.14 -11.04 -13.36
N GLU A 199 6.43 -11.34 -12.11
CA GLU A 199 5.81 -10.71 -10.94
C GLU A 199 6.44 -9.33 -10.69
N ILE A 200 5.60 -8.30 -10.48
CA ILE A 200 6.07 -6.91 -10.33
C ILE A 200 5.60 -6.20 -9.06
N LEU A 201 4.53 -6.69 -8.41
CA LEU A 201 3.91 -6.05 -7.25
C LEU A 201 4.78 -6.20 -6.00
N SER A 202 5.30 -7.39 -5.73
CA SER A 202 6.11 -7.66 -4.54
C SER A 202 7.42 -6.87 -4.55
N ASN A 203 8.04 -6.72 -5.73
CA ASN A 203 9.23 -5.90 -5.91
C ASN A 203 8.95 -4.42 -5.63
N PHE A 204 7.80 -3.93 -6.11
CA PHE A 204 7.37 -2.56 -5.87
C PHE A 204 7.03 -2.32 -4.40
N GLN A 205 6.30 -3.25 -3.78
CA GLN A 205 5.95 -3.20 -2.36
C GLN A 205 7.18 -3.15 -1.48
N LYS A 206 8.16 -4.03 -1.70
CA LYS A 206 9.44 -4.01 -0.96
C LYS A 206 10.14 -2.66 -1.05
N MET A 207 10.23 -2.07 -2.24
CA MET A 207 10.83 -0.75 -2.43
C MET A 207 10.13 0.34 -1.60
N ILE A 208 8.82 0.21 -1.41
CA ILE A 208 7.99 1.22 -0.74
C ILE A 208 7.90 1.01 0.78
N THR A 209 7.91 -0.24 1.25
CA THR A 209 7.63 -0.57 2.65
C THR A 209 8.88 -0.88 3.48
N ASP A 210 10.00 -1.23 2.84
CA ASP A 210 11.24 -1.61 3.53
C ASP A 210 12.44 -0.76 3.01
N PRO A 211 12.74 0.37 3.68
CA PRO A 211 13.66 1.38 3.17
C PRO A 211 15.15 1.10 3.47
N ASP A 212 15.53 -0.13 3.84
CA ASP A 212 16.94 -0.55 3.74
C ASP A 212 17.47 -0.39 2.29
N GLU A 213 16.56 -0.25 1.32
CA GLU A 213 16.82 0.06 -0.07
C GLU A 213 16.37 1.49 -0.43
N GLU A 214 17.20 2.25 -1.15
CA GLU A 214 16.83 3.57 -1.69
C GLU A 214 15.60 3.44 -2.62
N ILE A 215 14.57 4.28 -2.42
CA ILE A 215 13.41 4.36 -3.32
C ILE A 215 13.90 4.83 -4.69
N ASN A 216 14.00 3.88 -5.63
CA ASN A 216 14.54 4.09 -6.97
C ASN A 216 13.77 3.22 -7.97
N PHE A 217 12.81 3.85 -8.65
CA PHE A 217 11.91 3.20 -9.59
C PHE A 217 12.68 2.68 -10.80
N HIS A 218 13.63 3.47 -11.31
CA HIS A 218 14.44 3.07 -12.45
C HIS A 218 15.25 1.79 -12.17
N LEU A 219 15.91 1.71 -11.02
CA LEU A 219 16.70 0.55 -10.61
C LEU A 219 15.82 -0.69 -10.48
N ARG A 220 14.67 -0.59 -9.80
CA ARG A 220 13.74 -1.72 -9.65
C ARG A 220 13.18 -2.18 -10.99
N ALA A 221 12.71 -1.25 -11.82
CA ALA A 221 12.22 -1.56 -13.16
C ALA A 221 13.30 -2.27 -14.00
N LYS A 222 14.54 -1.78 -13.95
CA LYS A 222 15.68 -2.39 -14.65
C LYS A 222 15.93 -3.84 -14.24
N ILE A 223 15.84 -4.16 -12.94
CA ILE A 223 15.96 -5.53 -12.42
C ILE A 223 14.85 -6.42 -12.98
N ILE A 224 13.61 -5.91 -13.04
CA ILE A 224 12.48 -6.67 -13.58
C ILE A 224 12.63 -6.88 -15.09
N ILE A 225 13.06 -5.87 -15.85
CA ILE A 225 13.14 -5.93 -17.31
C ILE A 225 14.32 -6.80 -17.75
N LYS A 226 15.50 -6.56 -17.18
CA LYS A 226 16.73 -7.33 -17.42
C LYS A 226 17.19 -7.93 -16.09
N PRO A 227 16.59 -9.03 -15.64
CA PRO A 227 17.07 -9.73 -14.46
C PRO A 227 18.53 -10.04 -14.68
N PHE A 228 19.36 -9.86 -13.64
CA PHE A 228 20.73 -10.33 -13.67
C PHE A 228 20.71 -11.83 -13.98
N ILE A 229 20.94 -12.19 -15.24
CA ILE A 229 21.31 -13.53 -15.60
C ILE A 229 22.72 -13.69 -15.05
N ILE A 230 22.84 -14.24 -13.84
CA ILE A 230 24.10 -14.87 -13.44
C ILE A 230 24.26 -15.99 -14.44
N SER A 231 25.10 -15.79 -15.46
CA SER A 231 25.55 -16.91 -16.26
C SER A 231 26.22 -17.85 -15.26
N THR A 232 25.56 -18.96 -14.91
CA THR A 232 26.27 -20.10 -14.38
C THR A 232 27.19 -20.51 -15.52
N GLY A 233 28.40 -19.93 -15.55
CA GLY A 233 29.44 -20.34 -16.47
C GLY A 233 29.52 -21.85 -16.32
N ASN A 234 29.28 -22.57 -17.42
CA ASN A 234 29.54 -23.99 -17.43
C ASN A 234 30.96 -24.15 -16.91
N ARG A 235 31.13 -24.83 -15.76
CA ARG A 235 32.41 -25.44 -15.43
C ARG A 235 32.66 -26.48 -16.52
N ARG A 236 33.37 -26.08 -17.57
CA ARG A 236 34.09 -26.96 -18.47
C ARG A 236 35.49 -26.42 -18.61
#